data_AF-A0A550D237-F1
#
_entry.id   AF-A0A550D237-F1
#
_cell.length_a   1.000
_cell.length_b   1.000
_cell.length_c   1.000
_cell.angle_alpha   90.00
_cell.angle_beta   90.00
_cell.angle_gamma   90.00
#
_symmetry.space_group_name_H-M   'P 1'
#
loop_
_entity.id
_entity.type
_entity.pdbx_description
1 polymer ?
#
loop_
_entity_poly.entity_id
_entity_poly.type
_entity_poly.pdbx_seq_one_letter_code
_entity_poly.pdbx_strand_id
1 'polypeptide(L)'
;VNSLNLIYKVIRHYLIMAKKLNSVILLYQLQFIVPQLVKISEAYSKAVNTFVRGIPVGDSLGPLVASYLFMKADKKWNPSRDTIAGELDFEGRKIIVVKAEGPMATVGRPGEAVSNVIEEYKGKVSRIITIDAALKLEGEKTGSIAEGTGVAMGDPGPEKISIERVAVKYNIPIDAVIVKMSMEEAITEMRKEIYQSASKALELVKKIILERTKAGDIVVVVGVGNTVGVAQ
;
A
#
# COMPACT_ATOMS: atom_id res chain seq x y z
N VAL A 1 -8.02 0.25 20.00
CA VAL A 1 -6.89 -0.16 20.89
C VAL A 1 -5.65 0.57 20.37
N ASN A 2 -5.00 1.40 21.18
CA ASN A 2 -3.78 2.13 20.76
C ASN A 2 -2.60 1.15 20.69
N SER A 3 -1.85 1.11 19.59
CA SER A 3 -0.70 0.21 19.38
C SER A 3 0.35 0.31 20.49
N LEU A 4 0.59 1.49 21.05
CA LEU A 4 1.49 1.67 22.20
C LEU A 4 0.99 0.97 23.47
N ASN A 5 -0.32 1.01 23.71
CA ASN A 5 -0.94 0.30 24.84
C ASN A 5 -0.85 -1.22 24.65
N LEU A 6 -0.92 -1.71 23.40
CA LEU A 6 -0.71 -3.12 23.12
C LEU A 6 0.72 -3.55 23.48
N ILE A 7 1.73 -2.77 23.08
CA ILE A 7 3.14 -3.03 23.44
C ILE A 7 3.32 -3.09 24.95
N TYR A 8 2.79 -2.11 25.69
CA TYR A 8 2.81 -2.11 27.16
C TYR A 8 2.17 -3.37 27.75
N LYS A 9 0.97 -3.75 27.26
CA LYS A 9 0.25 -4.93 27.74
C LYS A 9 1.03 -6.22 27.47
N VAL A 10 1.67 -6.35 26.31
CA VAL A 10 2.48 -7.52 25.94
C VAL A 10 3.70 -7.64 26.85
N ILE A 11 4.46 -6.55 27.04
CA ILE A 11 5.63 -6.53 27.95
C ILE A 11 5.21 -6.91 29.38
N ARG A 12 4.14 -6.28 29.88
CA ARG A 12 3.61 -6.55 31.22
C ARG A 12 3.14 -8.00 31.37
N HIS A 13 2.48 -8.55 30.35
CA HIS A 13 2.00 -9.93 30.34
C HIS A 13 3.17 -10.91 30.50
N TYR A 14 4.19 -10.81 29.66
CA TYR A 14 5.37 -11.69 29.74
C TYR A 14 6.13 -11.54 31.05
N LEU A 15 6.27 -10.31 31.57
CA LEU A 15 6.93 -10.08 32.86
C LEU A 15 6.18 -10.73 34.03
N ILE A 16 4.85 -10.58 34.09
CA ILE A 16 4.03 -11.19 35.14
C ILE A 16 4.06 -12.72 35.00
N MET A 17 3.96 -13.24 33.78
CA MET A 17 4.01 -14.67 33.50
C MET A 17 5.34 -15.28 33.94
N ALA A 18 6.46 -14.62 33.63
CA ALA A 18 7.79 -15.04 34.04
C ALA A 18 7.92 -15.13 35.56
N LYS A 19 7.40 -14.13 36.29
CA LYS A 19 7.38 -14.13 37.76
C LYS A 19 6.51 -15.24 38.34
N LYS A 20 5.31 -15.45 37.81
CA LYS A 20 4.38 -16.49 38.28
C LYS A 20 4.93 -17.90 38.10
N LEU A 21 5.59 -18.15 36.97
CA LEU A 21 6.16 -19.45 36.63
C LEU A 21 7.61 -19.63 37.12
N ASN A 22 8.19 -18.60 37.74
CA ASN A 22 9.61 -18.54 38.11
C ASN A 22 10.55 -18.97 36.96
N SER A 23 10.22 -18.55 35.72
CA SER A 23 10.90 -19.01 34.51
C SER A 23 11.87 -17.95 33.98
N VAL A 24 13.15 -18.24 34.10
CA VAL A 24 14.24 -17.38 33.56
C VAL A 24 14.20 -17.33 32.03
N ILE A 25 13.73 -18.40 31.37
CA ILE A 25 13.61 -18.45 29.91
C ILE A 25 12.63 -17.38 29.41
N LEU A 26 11.51 -17.17 30.12
CA LEU A 26 10.55 -16.11 29.78
C LEU A 26 11.14 -14.71 29.98
N LEU A 27 12.03 -14.52 30.96
CA LEU A 27 12.76 -13.26 31.12
C LEU A 27 13.74 -13.01 29.97
N TYR A 28 14.47 -14.04 29.52
CA TYR A 28 15.35 -13.91 28.36
C TYR A 28 14.58 -13.61 27.08
N GLN A 29 13.44 -14.28 26.85
CA GLN A 29 12.56 -13.96 25.73
C GLN A 29 12.14 -12.49 25.74
N LEU A 30 11.76 -11.97 26.92
CA LEU A 30 11.41 -10.56 27.06
C LEU A 30 12.62 -9.65 26.77
N GLN A 31 13.80 -9.97 27.29
CA GLN A 31 15.03 -9.22 27.04
C GLN A 31 15.38 -9.14 25.55
N PHE A 32 15.18 -10.22 24.79
CA PHE A 32 15.47 -10.24 23.35
C PHE A 32 14.45 -9.46 22.52
N ILE A 33 13.17 -9.44 22.90
CA ILE A 33 12.12 -8.77 22.12
C ILE A 33 11.95 -7.29 22.47
N VAL A 34 12.26 -6.88 23.71
CA VAL A 34 12.09 -5.49 24.18
C VAL A 34 12.76 -4.45 23.28
N PRO A 35 14.01 -4.63 22.80
CA PRO A 35 14.64 -3.66 21.90
C PRO A 35 13.82 -3.41 20.62
N GLN A 36 13.22 -4.45 20.05
CA GLN A 36 12.36 -4.32 18.87
C GLN A 36 11.08 -3.56 19.20
N LEU A 37 10.45 -3.87 20.34
CA LEU A 37 9.23 -3.19 20.80
C LEU A 37 9.46 -1.70 21.11
N VAL A 38 10.62 -1.35 21.68
CA VAL A 38 11.03 0.04 21.92
C VAL A 38 11.16 0.78 20.58
N LYS A 39 11.86 0.19 19.61
CA LYS A 39 12.01 0.79 18.27
C LYS A 39 10.67 1.04 17.58
N ILE A 40 9.73 0.09 17.69
CA ILE A 40 8.36 0.26 17.17
C ILE A 40 7.63 1.40 17.89
N SER A 41 7.78 1.51 19.21
CA SER A 41 7.16 2.57 20.00
C SER A 41 7.69 3.95 19.63
N GLU A 42 9.00 4.06 19.40
CA GLU A 42 9.64 5.29 18.91
C GLU A 42 9.15 5.66 17.50
N ALA A 43 8.99 4.67 16.61
CA ALA A 43 8.45 4.89 15.27
C ALA A 43 7.01 5.44 15.32
N TYR A 44 6.15 4.87 16.17
CA TYR A 44 4.80 5.42 16.38
C TYR A 44 4.81 6.85 16.93
N SER A 45 5.72 7.15 17.86
CA SER A 45 5.87 8.51 18.41
C SER A 45 6.28 9.52 17.32
N LYS A 46 7.24 9.15 16.46
CA LYS A 46 7.66 9.98 15.31
C LYS A 46 6.52 10.15 14.29
N ALA A 47 5.79 9.08 14.00
CA ALA A 47 4.69 9.08 13.02
C ALA A 47 3.64 10.14 13.32
N VAL A 48 3.27 10.35 14.60
CA VAL A 48 2.29 11.37 14.99
C VAL A 48 2.67 12.75 14.44
N ASN A 49 3.93 13.16 14.57
CA ASN A 49 4.38 14.44 14.04
C ASN A 49 4.35 14.49 12.51
N THR A 50 4.69 13.39 11.83
CA THR A 50 4.65 13.30 10.37
C THR A 50 3.23 13.47 9.84
N PHE A 51 2.26 12.76 10.42
CA PHE A 51 0.84 12.85 10.04
C PHE A 51 0.24 14.22 10.35
N VAL A 52 0.54 14.81 11.52
CA VAL A 52 0.05 16.16 11.89
C VAL A 52 0.59 17.22 10.94
N ARG A 53 1.83 17.08 10.46
CA ARG A 53 2.43 18.01 9.50
C ARG A 53 2.00 17.75 8.05
N GLY A 54 1.27 16.68 7.77
CA GLY A 54 0.86 16.32 6.41
C GLY A 54 2.03 15.96 5.49
N ILE A 55 3.13 15.45 6.05
CA ILE A 55 4.31 15.04 5.27
C ILE A 55 4.06 13.63 4.71
N PRO A 56 4.40 13.34 3.44
CA PRO A 56 4.29 11.99 2.88
C PRO A 56 5.04 10.95 3.71
N VAL A 57 4.39 9.82 3.97
CA VAL A 57 5.01 8.67 4.65
C VAL A 57 5.44 7.60 3.65
N GLY A 58 6.23 6.61 4.06
CA GLY A 58 6.62 5.52 3.16
C GLY A 58 5.43 4.78 2.53
N ASP A 59 4.36 4.57 3.29
CA ASP A 59 3.10 3.97 2.82
C ASP A 59 2.39 4.78 1.72
N SER A 60 2.75 6.06 1.55
CA SER A 60 2.22 6.91 0.48
C SER A 60 2.80 6.61 -0.90
N LEU A 61 3.67 5.62 -1.02
CA LEU A 61 4.30 5.27 -2.28
C LEU A 61 3.30 4.81 -3.35
N GLY A 62 2.37 3.91 -3.05
CA GLY A 62 1.39 3.44 -4.03
C GLY A 62 0.56 4.60 -4.61
N PRO A 63 -0.07 5.44 -3.76
CA PRO A 63 -0.75 6.64 -4.21
C PRO A 63 0.16 7.63 -4.95
N LEU A 64 1.42 7.76 -4.55
CA LEU A 64 2.40 8.61 -5.24
C LEU A 64 2.67 8.12 -6.67
N VAL A 65 2.89 6.83 -6.87
CA VAL A 65 3.10 6.27 -8.21
C VAL A 65 1.85 6.42 -9.07
N ALA A 66 0.67 6.14 -8.50
CA ALA A 66 -0.60 6.36 -9.19
C ALA A 66 -0.83 7.85 -9.54
N SER A 67 -0.40 8.77 -8.69
CA SER A 67 -0.54 10.22 -8.94
C SER A 67 0.17 10.66 -10.23
N TYR A 68 1.33 10.07 -10.56
CA TYR A 68 2.05 10.40 -11.80
C TYR A 68 1.28 10.07 -13.08
N LEU A 69 0.42 9.04 -13.04
CA LEU A 69 -0.49 8.71 -14.13
C LEU A 69 -1.77 9.57 -14.04
N PHE A 70 -2.32 9.73 -12.84
CA PHE A 70 -3.55 10.48 -12.58
C PHE A 70 -3.45 11.96 -12.98
N MET A 71 -2.29 12.59 -12.81
CA MET A 71 -2.06 13.98 -13.25
C MET A 71 -2.21 14.16 -14.76
N LYS A 72 -2.08 13.08 -15.54
CA LYS A 72 -2.25 13.07 -17.00
C LYS A 72 -3.65 12.59 -17.43
N ALA A 73 -4.55 12.33 -16.47
CA ALA A 73 -5.89 11.86 -16.77
C ALA A 73 -6.77 13.00 -17.29
N ASP A 74 -7.48 12.72 -18.38
CA ASP A 74 -8.41 13.65 -19.05
C ASP A 74 -9.76 13.70 -18.33
N LYS A 75 -10.22 12.55 -17.84
CA LYS A 75 -11.48 12.41 -17.10
C LYS A 75 -11.19 11.95 -15.69
N LYS A 76 -11.69 12.70 -14.69
CA LYS A 76 -11.57 12.39 -13.27
C LYS A 76 -12.95 12.23 -12.64
N TRP A 77 -13.13 11.25 -11.76
CA TRP A 77 -14.37 11.03 -11.02
C TRP A 77 -14.09 10.34 -9.68
N ASN A 78 -15.12 10.26 -8.83
CA ASN A 78 -15.06 9.56 -7.56
C ASN A 78 -15.80 8.21 -7.70
N PRO A 79 -15.08 7.07 -7.83
CA PRO A 79 -15.70 5.76 -7.97
C PRO A 79 -16.25 5.21 -6.65
N SER A 80 -15.74 5.68 -5.51
CA SER A 80 -16.21 5.31 -4.16
C SER A 80 -15.84 6.42 -3.17
N ARG A 81 -16.24 6.26 -1.91
CA ARG A 81 -15.91 7.21 -0.85
C ARG A 81 -14.39 7.30 -0.63
N ASP A 82 -13.89 8.53 -0.44
CA ASP A 82 -12.48 8.84 -0.15
C ASP A 82 -11.50 8.25 -1.18
N THR A 83 -11.96 8.06 -2.42
CA THR A 83 -11.20 7.46 -3.53
C THR A 83 -11.49 8.24 -4.82
N ILE A 84 -10.47 8.39 -5.66
CA ILE A 84 -10.54 9.06 -6.97
C ILE A 84 -10.09 8.11 -8.07
N ALA A 85 -10.70 8.25 -9.24
CA ALA A 85 -10.31 7.56 -10.46
C ALA A 85 -10.08 8.55 -11.61
N GLY A 86 -9.13 8.22 -12.47
CA GLY A 86 -8.76 9.00 -13.64
C GLY A 86 -8.57 8.12 -14.86
N GLU A 87 -9.05 8.56 -16.02
CA GLU A 87 -8.86 7.88 -17.31
C GLU A 87 -7.79 8.61 -18.13
N LEU A 88 -6.82 7.87 -18.66
CA LEU A 88 -5.83 8.37 -19.63
C LEU A 88 -5.61 7.35 -20.74
N ASP A 89 -5.22 7.82 -21.91
CA ASP A 89 -4.74 6.98 -23.00
C ASP A 89 -3.21 6.83 -22.95
N PHE A 90 -2.73 5.59 -23.06
CA PHE A 90 -1.31 5.26 -23.07
C PHE A 90 -1.04 4.20 -24.14
N GLU A 91 -0.30 4.57 -25.19
CA GLU A 91 0.07 3.67 -26.30
C GLU A 91 -1.13 2.89 -26.88
N GLY A 92 -2.26 3.60 -27.08
CA GLY A 92 -3.49 3.03 -27.62
C GLY A 92 -4.27 2.13 -26.64
N ARG A 93 -3.92 2.16 -25.35
CA ARG A 93 -4.64 1.46 -24.26
C ARG A 93 -5.28 2.48 -23.33
N LYS A 94 -6.44 2.14 -22.80
CA LYS A 94 -7.13 2.97 -21.82
C LYS A 94 -6.68 2.56 -20.43
N ILE A 95 -5.99 3.46 -19.73
CA ILE A 95 -5.59 3.24 -18.33
C ILE A 95 -6.59 3.94 -17.42
N ILE A 96 -7.14 3.19 -16.47
CA ILE A 96 -7.96 3.72 -15.39
C ILE A 96 -7.13 3.66 -14.12
N VAL A 97 -6.73 4.81 -13.63
CA VAL A 97 -5.92 4.94 -12.41
C VAL A 97 -6.86 5.14 -11.23
N VAL A 98 -6.68 4.37 -10.16
CA VAL A 98 -7.46 4.47 -8.92
C VAL A 98 -6.51 4.72 -7.76
N LYS A 99 -6.79 5.72 -6.92
CA LYS A 99 -6.07 5.97 -5.66
C LYS A 99 -6.97 6.58 -4.60
N ALA A 100 -6.58 6.49 -3.33
CA ALA A 100 -7.24 7.20 -2.25
C ALA A 100 -7.20 8.74 -2.47
N GLU A 101 -8.23 9.46 -2.04
CA GLU A 101 -8.34 10.93 -2.21
C GLU A 101 -7.38 11.68 -1.30
N GLY A 102 -6.49 12.49 -1.89
CA GLY A 102 -5.37 13.13 -1.21
C GLY A 102 -5.47 14.65 -1.14
N PRO A 103 -4.68 15.30 -0.26
CA PRO A 103 -3.56 14.78 0.54
C PRO A 103 -3.93 14.38 1.98
N MET A 104 -5.12 13.80 2.20
CA MET A 104 -5.59 13.41 3.53
C MET A 104 -4.95 12.11 4.04
N ALA A 105 -4.91 11.92 5.35
CA ALA A 105 -4.48 10.67 5.97
C ALA A 105 -5.56 9.57 5.84
N THR A 106 -5.83 9.13 4.62
CA THR A 106 -6.81 8.09 4.28
C THR A 106 -6.20 7.06 3.34
N VAL A 107 -6.70 5.83 3.43
CA VAL A 107 -6.40 4.72 2.50
C VAL A 107 -7.54 4.49 1.50
N GLY A 108 -8.62 5.28 1.60
CA GLY A 108 -9.79 5.19 0.74
C GLY A 108 -10.56 3.87 0.86
N ARG A 109 -11.30 3.54 -0.19
CA ARG A 109 -12.01 2.27 -0.39
C ARG A 109 -11.68 1.69 -1.76
N PRO A 110 -10.43 1.24 -1.98
CA PRO A 110 -9.94 0.82 -3.28
C PRO A 110 -10.67 -0.42 -3.81
N GLY A 111 -11.13 -1.32 -2.94
CA GLY A 111 -11.91 -2.49 -3.32
C GLY A 111 -13.29 -2.15 -3.86
N GLU A 112 -14.01 -1.25 -3.19
CA GLU A 112 -15.29 -0.72 -3.68
C GLU A 112 -15.10 0.03 -5.01
N ALA A 113 -14.05 0.88 -5.10
CA ALA A 113 -13.74 1.65 -6.29
C ALA A 113 -13.43 0.77 -7.50
N VAL A 114 -12.56 -0.23 -7.34
CA VAL A 114 -12.19 -1.15 -8.42
C VAL A 114 -13.39 -1.97 -8.87
N SER A 115 -14.25 -2.42 -7.95
CA SER A 115 -15.50 -3.10 -8.30
C SER A 115 -16.41 -2.21 -9.15
N ASN A 116 -16.65 -0.97 -8.73
CA ASN A 116 -17.51 -0.03 -9.47
C ASN A 116 -16.94 0.28 -10.85
N VAL A 117 -15.63 0.48 -10.96
CA VAL A 117 -14.95 0.68 -12.25
C VAL A 117 -15.14 -0.54 -13.15
N ILE A 118 -14.84 -1.75 -12.69
CA ILE A 118 -14.96 -2.95 -13.53
C ILE A 118 -16.41 -3.15 -14.01
N GLU A 119 -17.40 -2.89 -13.14
CA GLU A 119 -18.82 -2.99 -13.49
C GLU A 119 -19.27 -1.92 -14.50
N GLU A 120 -18.76 -0.68 -14.39
CA GLU A 120 -19.03 0.40 -15.35
C GLU A 120 -18.55 0.02 -16.76
N TYR A 121 -17.38 -0.59 -16.88
CA TYR A 121 -16.85 -1.10 -18.15
C TYR A 121 -17.36 -2.50 -18.52
N LYS A 122 -18.39 -3.00 -17.81
CA LYS A 122 -19.04 -4.30 -18.05
C LYS A 122 -18.06 -5.47 -18.09
N GLY A 123 -17.01 -5.43 -17.26
CA GLY A 123 -15.98 -6.46 -17.20
C GLY A 123 -14.96 -6.44 -18.35
N LYS A 124 -14.96 -5.43 -19.23
CA LYS A 124 -14.00 -5.30 -20.35
C LYS A 124 -12.62 -4.81 -19.93
N VAL A 125 -12.18 -5.17 -18.72
CA VAL A 125 -10.85 -4.86 -18.19
C VAL A 125 -9.96 -6.06 -18.44
N SER A 126 -8.83 -5.85 -19.13
CA SER A 126 -7.91 -6.95 -19.47
C SER A 126 -6.98 -7.32 -18.32
N ARG A 127 -6.71 -6.38 -17.41
CA ARG A 127 -5.72 -6.53 -16.35
C ARG A 127 -5.90 -5.52 -15.23
N ILE A 128 -5.59 -5.95 -14.00
CA ILE A 128 -5.50 -5.08 -12.82
C ILE A 128 -4.04 -5.07 -12.37
N ILE A 129 -3.47 -3.89 -12.14
CA ILE A 129 -2.11 -3.74 -11.62
C ILE A 129 -2.20 -2.99 -10.30
N THR A 130 -1.77 -3.64 -9.21
CA THR A 130 -1.75 -3.06 -7.87
C THR A 130 -0.34 -2.59 -7.53
N ILE A 131 -0.22 -1.41 -6.93
CA ILE A 131 1.05 -0.81 -6.54
C ILE A 131 0.98 -0.51 -5.05
N ASP A 132 1.84 -1.14 -4.25
CA ASP A 132 1.78 -1.06 -2.79
C ASP A 132 3.18 -0.97 -2.15
N ALA A 133 3.21 -0.50 -0.92
CA ALA A 133 4.34 -0.61 -0.03
C ALA A 133 4.29 -1.95 0.72
N ALA A 134 5.37 -2.73 0.68
CA ALA A 134 5.44 -4.01 1.39
C ALA A 134 6.57 -4.03 2.42
N LEU A 135 6.34 -4.74 3.53
CA LEU A 135 7.37 -4.93 4.53
C LEU A 135 8.56 -5.69 3.96
N LYS A 136 9.76 -5.16 4.22
CA LYS A 136 11.04 -5.75 3.87
C LYS A 136 11.54 -6.65 4.99
N LEU A 137 12.27 -7.68 4.62
CA LEU A 137 13.13 -8.42 5.54
C LEU A 137 14.46 -7.66 5.74
N GLU A 138 15.16 -7.98 6.82
CA GLU A 138 16.40 -7.30 7.23
C GLU A 138 17.50 -7.41 6.18
N GLY A 139 17.53 -8.50 5.41
CA GLY A 139 18.45 -8.70 4.28
C GLY A 139 18.05 -7.95 3.01
N GLU A 140 16.83 -7.42 2.92
CA GLU A 140 16.35 -6.66 1.76
C GLU A 140 16.69 -5.17 1.89
N LYS A 141 17.00 -4.54 0.76
CA LYS A 141 17.30 -3.11 0.69
C LYS A 141 16.00 -2.30 0.69
N THR A 142 15.96 -1.21 1.45
CA THR A 142 14.87 -0.23 1.35
C THR A 142 14.77 0.29 -0.08
N GLY A 143 13.55 0.36 -0.60
CA GLY A 143 13.28 0.79 -1.97
C GLY A 143 13.48 -0.30 -3.03
N SER A 144 13.83 -1.55 -2.67
CA SER A 144 13.88 -2.61 -3.67
C SER A 144 12.47 -2.92 -4.19
N ILE A 145 12.37 -3.15 -5.49
CA ILE A 145 11.10 -3.40 -6.17
C ILE A 145 10.98 -4.90 -6.42
N ALA A 146 9.82 -5.47 -6.14
CA ALA A 146 9.49 -6.83 -6.53
C ALA A 146 8.17 -6.84 -7.30
N GLU A 147 8.07 -7.78 -8.23
CA GLU A 147 6.89 -8.05 -9.03
C GLU A 147 6.27 -9.37 -8.59
N GLY A 148 4.94 -9.45 -8.60
CA GLY A 148 4.20 -10.66 -8.28
C GLY A 148 2.82 -10.68 -8.93
N THR A 149 2.03 -11.68 -8.55
CA THR A 149 0.64 -11.84 -8.98
C THR A 149 -0.30 -11.75 -7.78
N GLY A 150 -1.54 -11.33 -8.03
CA GLY A 150 -2.54 -11.07 -6.98
C GLY A 150 -2.53 -9.63 -6.47
N VAL A 151 -3.37 -9.35 -5.47
CA VAL A 151 -3.50 -8.01 -4.90
C VAL A 151 -2.41 -7.79 -3.85
N ALA A 152 -1.53 -6.82 -4.10
CA ALA A 152 -0.62 -6.31 -3.10
C ALA A 152 -1.36 -5.37 -2.14
N MET A 153 -1.70 -5.89 -0.97
CA MET A 153 -2.21 -5.11 0.16
C MET A 153 -1.85 -5.82 1.47
N GLY A 154 -1.28 -5.08 2.42
CA GLY A 154 -0.77 -5.62 3.68
C GLY A 154 -1.82 -6.25 4.61
N ASP A 155 -3.10 -5.88 4.45
CA ASP A 155 -4.21 -6.43 5.25
C ASP A 155 -5.04 -7.44 4.41
N PRO A 156 -5.34 -8.67 4.90
CA PRO A 156 -6.33 -9.57 4.31
C PRO A 156 -7.79 -9.05 4.41
N GLY A 157 -7.98 -7.78 4.77
CA GLY A 157 -9.26 -7.12 4.98
C GLY A 157 -10.21 -7.09 3.77
N PRO A 158 -11.40 -6.50 3.98
CA PRO A 158 -12.52 -6.55 3.03
C PRO A 158 -12.15 -5.97 1.64
N GLU A 159 -11.28 -4.97 1.61
CA GLU A 159 -10.84 -4.33 0.36
C GLU A 159 -10.09 -5.32 -0.55
N LYS A 160 -9.18 -6.14 0.01
CA LYS A 160 -8.38 -7.11 -0.77
C LYS A 160 -9.30 -8.17 -1.37
N ILE A 161 -10.18 -8.70 -0.53
CA ILE A 161 -11.17 -9.71 -0.90
C ILE A 161 -12.11 -9.18 -1.98
N SER A 162 -12.51 -7.90 -1.90
CA SER A 162 -13.38 -7.28 -2.90
C SER A 162 -12.74 -7.24 -4.28
N ILE A 163 -11.48 -6.80 -4.37
CA ILE A 163 -10.72 -6.76 -5.63
C ILE A 163 -10.54 -8.17 -6.20
N GLU A 164 -10.12 -9.13 -5.37
CA GLU A 164 -9.92 -10.51 -5.82
C GLU A 164 -11.22 -11.16 -6.29
N ARG A 165 -12.35 -10.91 -5.59
CA ARG A 165 -13.65 -11.45 -5.96
C ARG A 165 -14.15 -10.91 -7.29
N VAL A 166 -14.02 -9.60 -7.54
CA VAL A 166 -14.43 -9.02 -8.82
C VAL A 166 -13.51 -9.48 -9.96
N ALA A 167 -12.21 -9.59 -9.70
CA ALA A 167 -11.26 -10.12 -10.67
C ALA A 167 -11.59 -11.57 -11.06
N VAL A 168 -11.91 -12.43 -10.09
CA VAL A 168 -12.34 -13.82 -10.36
C VAL A 168 -13.67 -13.85 -11.10
N LYS A 169 -14.65 -13.03 -10.73
CA LYS A 169 -15.98 -12.93 -11.39
C LYS A 169 -15.86 -12.64 -12.89
N TYR A 170 -14.91 -11.80 -13.29
CA TYR A 170 -14.69 -11.40 -14.68
C TYR A 170 -13.46 -12.04 -15.33
N ASN A 171 -12.81 -12.99 -14.66
CA ASN A 171 -11.58 -13.67 -15.11
C ASN A 171 -10.45 -12.71 -15.51
N ILE A 172 -10.21 -11.69 -14.67
CA ILE A 172 -9.21 -10.65 -14.90
C ILE A 172 -7.93 -10.99 -14.13
N PRO A 173 -6.76 -11.12 -14.81
CA PRO A 173 -5.47 -11.28 -14.13
C PRO A 173 -5.10 -10.05 -13.29
N ILE A 174 -4.48 -10.30 -12.14
CA ILE A 174 -3.97 -9.27 -11.24
C ILE A 174 -2.45 -9.38 -11.13
N ASP A 175 -1.77 -8.28 -11.41
CA ASP A 175 -0.34 -8.12 -11.21
C ASP A 175 -0.07 -7.17 -10.02
N ALA A 176 1.04 -7.39 -9.33
CA ALA A 176 1.46 -6.63 -8.17
C ALA A 176 2.86 -6.06 -8.37
N VAL A 177 3.02 -4.77 -8.10
CA VAL A 177 4.31 -4.10 -8.00
C VAL A 177 4.45 -3.61 -6.56
N ILE A 178 5.40 -4.20 -5.83
CA ILE A 178 5.65 -3.84 -4.44
C ILE A 178 7.01 -3.20 -4.28
N VAL A 179 7.08 -2.22 -3.39
CA VAL A 179 8.35 -1.63 -2.98
C VAL A 179 8.60 -1.88 -1.50
N LYS A 180 9.77 -2.42 -1.23
CA LYS A 180 10.16 -2.93 0.08
C LYS A 180 10.60 -1.80 1.01
N MET A 181 10.02 -1.75 2.19
CA MET A 181 10.42 -0.84 3.27
C MET A 181 10.17 -1.48 4.64
N SER A 182 10.83 -0.98 5.68
CA SER A 182 10.56 -1.41 7.06
C SER A 182 9.28 -0.78 7.60
N MET A 183 8.74 -1.34 8.69
CA MET A 183 7.56 -0.78 9.34
C MET A 183 7.78 0.65 9.85
N GLU A 184 8.99 0.97 10.31
CA GLU A 184 9.34 2.35 10.70
C GLU A 184 9.27 3.30 9.50
N GLU A 185 9.84 2.90 8.36
CA GLU A 185 9.85 3.70 7.14
C GLU A 185 8.44 3.88 6.54
N ALA A 186 7.55 2.91 6.72
CA ALA A 186 6.17 2.98 6.23
C ALA A 186 5.34 4.08 6.91
N ILE A 187 5.56 4.32 8.22
CA ILE A 187 4.73 5.23 9.03
C ILE A 187 5.42 6.57 9.35
N THR A 188 6.70 6.72 9.01
CA THR A 188 7.48 7.95 9.18
C THR A 188 7.72 8.64 7.84
N GLU A 189 8.40 9.79 7.87
CA GLU A 189 8.69 10.58 6.67
C GLU A 189 9.32 9.74 5.56
N MET A 190 8.79 9.88 4.35
CA MET A 190 9.21 9.10 3.19
C MET A 190 10.71 9.32 2.92
N ARG A 191 11.47 8.23 3.04
CA ARG A 191 12.91 8.24 2.73
C ARG A 191 13.17 8.50 1.26
N LYS A 192 14.32 9.12 0.97
CA LYS A 192 14.78 9.41 -0.39
C LYS A 192 14.83 8.16 -1.28
N GLU A 193 15.28 7.04 -0.72
CA GLU A 193 15.34 5.75 -1.42
C GLU A 193 13.97 5.28 -1.87
N ILE A 194 12.95 5.42 -1.02
CA ILE A 194 11.55 5.05 -1.32
C ILE A 194 10.99 5.99 -2.40
N TYR A 195 11.20 7.29 -2.24
CA TYR A 195 10.77 8.29 -3.22
C TYR A 195 11.40 8.05 -4.61
N GLN A 196 12.70 7.77 -4.67
CA GLN A 196 13.41 7.44 -5.91
C GLN A 196 12.95 6.13 -6.55
N SER A 197 12.42 5.20 -5.76
CA SER A 197 11.82 3.96 -6.28
C SER A 197 10.46 4.17 -6.90
N ALA A 198 9.75 5.26 -6.61
CA ALA A 198 8.44 5.56 -7.20
C ALA A 198 8.52 5.67 -8.75
N SER A 199 9.54 6.36 -9.26
CA SER A 199 9.72 6.49 -10.72
C SER A 199 10.09 5.15 -11.36
N LYS A 200 10.94 4.35 -10.71
CA LYS A 200 11.29 3.00 -11.18
C LYS A 200 10.08 2.06 -11.16
N ALA A 201 9.23 2.16 -10.15
CA ALA A 201 7.99 1.40 -10.06
C ALA A 201 7.01 1.80 -11.18
N LEU A 202 6.90 3.09 -11.49
CA LEU A 202 6.11 3.58 -12.61
C LEU A 202 6.58 2.99 -13.96
N GLU A 203 7.89 2.97 -14.20
CA GLU A 203 8.45 2.38 -15.42
C GLU A 203 8.18 0.87 -15.50
N LEU A 204 8.26 0.15 -14.37
CA LEU A 204 7.87 -1.25 -14.31
C LEU A 204 6.38 -1.45 -14.62
N VAL A 205 5.50 -0.61 -14.08
CA VAL A 205 4.05 -0.65 -14.38
C VAL A 205 3.80 -0.46 -15.87
N LYS A 206 4.42 0.55 -16.49
CA LYS A 206 4.32 0.76 -17.95
C LYS A 206 4.81 -0.45 -18.73
N LYS A 207 5.94 -1.03 -18.33
CA LYS A 207 6.48 -2.25 -18.95
C LYS A 207 5.49 -3.42 -18.87
N ILE A 208 4.90 -3.67 -17.70
CA ILE A 208 3.88 -4.71 -17.51
C ILE A 208 2.67 -4.47 -18.42
N ILE A 209 2.21 -3.22 -18.54
CA ILE A 209 1.11 -2.87 -19.44
C ILE A 209 1.47 -3.24 -20.89
N LEU A 210 2.65 -2.86 -21.37
CA LEU A 210 3.07 -3.12 -22.74
C LEU A 210 3.25 -4.61 -23.05
N GLU A 211 3.84 -5.36 -22.12
CA GLU A 211 4.14 -6.79 -22.32
C GLU A 211 2.91 -7.69 -22.19
N ARG A 212 1.93 -7.30 -21.36
CA ARG A 212 0.82 -8.18 -20.97
C ARG A 212 -0.56 -7.78 -21.49
N THR A 213 -0.64 -6.70 -22.25
CA THR A 213 -1.89 -6.19 -22.83
C THR A 213 -1.70 -5.71 -24.27
N LYS A 214 -2.79 -5.60 -25.02
CA LYS A 214 -2.82 -5.21 -26.43
C LYS A 214 -3.42 -3.82 -26.60
N ALA A 215 -3.13 -3.15 -27.71
CA ALA A 215 -3.81 -1.90 -28.05
C ALA A 215 -5.34 -2.13 -28.11
N GLY A 216 -6.11 -1.18 -27.58
CA GLY A 216 -7.55 -1.27 -27.38
C GLY A 216 -7.98 -1.87 -26.02
N ASP A 217 -7.04 -2.45 -25.26
CA ASP A 217 -7.34 -2.98 -23.93
C ASP A 217 -7.56 -1.87 -22.90
N ILE A 218 -8.32 -2.21 -21.86
CA ILE A 218 -8.54 -1.38 -20.67
C ILE A 218 -7.79 -1.98 -19.49
N VAL A 219 -6.93 -1.19 -18.84
CA VAL A 219 -6.12 -1.61 -17.70
C VAL A 219 -6.46 -0.76 -16.49
N VAL A 220 -6.69 -1.40 -15.35
CA VAL A 220 -6.91 -0.69 -14.08
C VAL A 220 -5.60 -0.69 -13.28
N VAL A 221 -5.08 0.49 -12.94
CA VAL A 221 -3.89 0.67 -12.11
C VAL A 221 -4.30 1.23 -10.76
N VAL A 222 -4.01 0.51 -9.67
CA VAL A 222 -4.45 0.86 -8.32
C VAL A 222 -3.25 1.22 -7.45
N GLY A 223 -3.19 2.47 -7.00
CA GLY A 223 -2.23 2.90 -5.98
C GLY A 223 -2.79 2.65 -4.57
N VAL A 224 -2.26 1.63 -3.89
CA VAL A 224 -2.67 1.21 -2.55
C VAL A 224 -1.76 1.87 -1.51
N GLY A 225 -2.36 2.39 -0.44
CA GLY A 225 -1.65 3.01 0.68
C GLY A 225 -2.24 4.35 1.10
N ASN A 226 -1.64 4.96 2.11
CA ASN A 226 -2.10 6.22 2.68
C ASN A 226 -1.70 7.43 1.83
N THR A 227 -2.60 8.36 1.56
CA THR A 227 -2.31 9.53 0.69
C THR A 227 -1.92 10.81 1.41
N VAL A 228 -1.52 10.75 2.68
CA VAL A 228 -1.02 11.90 3.44
C VAL A 228 0.11 12.60 2.67
N GLY A 229 0.01 13.91 2.51
CA GLY A 229 1.02 14.71 1.79
C GLY A 229 1.13 14.46 0.28
N VAL A 230 0.34 13.53 -0.29
CA VAL A 230 0.30 13.25 -1.72
C VAL A 230 -1.00 13.81 -2.30
N ALA A 231 -0.88 14.90 -3.05
CA ALA A 231 -2.01 15.56 -3.72
C ALA A 231 -2.39 14.89 -5.06
N GLN A 232 -3.38 15.47 -5.75
CA GLN A 232 -4.06 14.91 -6.93
C GLN A 232 -4.17 15.92 -8.09
#